data_AF-Q2QHV0-F1
#
_entry.id   AF-Q2QHV0-F1
#
_cell.length_a   1.000
_cell.length_b   1.000
_cell.length_c   1.000
_cell.angle_alpha   90.00
_cell.angle_beta   90.00
_cell.angle_gamma   90.00
#
_symmetry.space_group_name_H-M   'P 1'
#
loop_
_entity.id
_entity.type
_entity.pdbx_description
1 polymer ?
#
loop_
_entity_poly.entity_id
_entity_poly.type
_entity_poly.pdbx_seq_one_letter_code
_entity_poly.pdbx_strand_id
1 'polypeptide(L)'
;MLNKNEIYNMDCIEGMKLLKENSIDIIIADPPYNLSKGGNWSWKNEDNLKGFGGKWDKVMQNWDNMPISDYFTFTLKWLSEAKRILKPTGSLWVFGTYHNIGIINFAMQILEIEMINEVIWFKRNSFPNLSGRRLTASHETIIWAHSGTAKDREYFFNYEMSKNHDYDSDLIKQPLKQMRTVWDIPNNKKKEELLYGKHPTQKVEKVIDRMIRISAKEGDLLLSPFCGAGTECVVAKKLGLDYIAFELEEEYVNLSKTRLLNTQQGELKLIEAKETEKVKKIKKVKEVASSTYKKEESAIAPENRFDTLIATNEKSEQITLSLSEDVPLIKKKRGRPSSDTAKIVDVDKKKNSATSESIPSILKWTGSKRKQAAYIAREIPEGTERYIEPFFGGGAVSYLAANKVKNIWANDLYKPLIEFWEMVKYSPNELINLYLKEWTLLQEDFPNYFYTVRDRFNTAPNGVDLAFLTRTCVNGIVRFNKEGDFNNSIHLSRRGMKPSNFESIVDKWHLKLQNFHFTSLDYKEVLDQTTKGDLIYLDPPYAGSANRYIADLDVESFFLELDKLNSKGVKWMLSFDGKRGDKDLEYPVPEDLYKYKEFLSNGKSTLNQVLNGTNEEVLEMLYRNF
;
A
#
# COMPACT_ATOMS: atom_id res chain seq x y z
N MET A 1 -31.81 -5.83 -34.24
CA MET A 1 -30.67 -5.99 -33.30
C MET A 1 -29.58 -6.70 -34.07
N LEU A 2 -28.32 -6.29 -33.91
CA LEU A 2 -27.18 -6.98 -34.52
C LEU A 2 -27.04 -8.38 -33.91
N ASN A 3 -26.65 -9.34 -34.74
CA ASN A 3 -26.35 -10.71 -34.29
C ASN A 3 -24.99 -10.73 -33.62
N LYS A 4 -24.84 -11.58 -32.61
CA LYS A 4 -23.55 -11.88 -32.01
C LYS A 4 -22.71 -12.75 -32.95
N ASN A 5 -21.41 -12.71 -32.76
CA ASN A 5 -20.38 -13.42 -33.52
C ASN A 5 -20.33 -13.05 -34.99
N GLU A 6 -20.57 -11.78 -35.29
CA GLU A 6 -20.60 -11.23 -36.64
C GLU A 6 -19.67 -10.02 -36.80
N ILE A 7 -19.12 -9.87 -38.01
CA ILE A 7 -18.35 -8.70 -38.44
C ILE A 7 -19.14 -7.99 -39.53
N TYR A 8 -19.48 -6.73 -39.27
CA TYR A 8 -20.26 -5.89 -40.15
C TYR A 8 -19.35 -4.93 -40.93
N ASN A 9 -19.51 -4.92 -42.25
CA ASN A 9 -18.81 -3.97 -43.10
C ASN A 9 -19.52 -2.61 -43.07
N MET A 10 -19.23 -1.78 -42.08
CA MET A 10 -19.88 -0.49 -41.87
C MET A 10 -19.07 0.42 -40.94
N ASP A 11 -19.42 1.70 -40.93
CA ASP A 11 -18.89 2.68 -39.99
C ASP A 11 -19.23 2.30 -38.54
N CYS A 12 -18.25 2.44 -37.63
CA CYS A 12 -18.41 1.99 -36.26
C CYS A 12 -19.35 2.87 -35.43
N ILE A 13 -19.46 4.16 -35.74
CA ILE A 13 -20.39 5.07 -35.05
C ILE A 13 -21.82 4.70 -35.46
N GLU A 14 -22.07 4.50 -36.76
CA GLU A 14 -23.38 4.03 -37.24
C GLU A 14 -23.72 2.63 -36.73
N GLY A 15 -22.74 1.73 -36.68
CA GLY A 15 -22.90 0.38 -36.12
C GLY A 15 -23.25 0.41 -34.63
N MET A 16 -22.55 1.21 -33.83
CA MET A 16 -22.80 1.33 -32.39
C MET A 16 -24.18 1.94 -32.07
N LYS A 17 -24.71 2.84 -32.91
CA LYS A 17 -26.08 3.38 -32.76
C LYS A 17 -27.16 2.30 -32.81
N LEU A 18 -26.89 1.17 -33.48
CA LEU A 18 -27.82 0.04 -33.57
C LEU A 18 -27.82 -0.84 -32.30
N LEU A 19 -26.84 -0.64 -31.41
CA LEU A 19 -26.71 -1.35 -30.14
C LEU A 19 -27.46 -0.62 -29.03
N LYS A 20 -28.05 -1.40 -28.13
CA LYS A 20 -28.73 -0.88 -26.94
C LYS A 20 -27.71 -0.25 -25.99
N GLU A 21 -28.15 0.69 -25.18
CA GLU A 21 -27.34 1.17 -24.06
C GLU A 21 -27.01 0.03 -23.10
N ASN A 22 -25.87 0.12 -22.41
CA ASN A 22 -25.43 -0.85 -21.40
C ASN A 22 -25.51 -2.32 -21.89
N SER A 23 -25.16 -2.60 -23.14
CA SER A 23 -25.26 -3.93 -23.75
C SER A 23 -23.91 -4.64 -23.95
N ILE A 24 -22.79 -3.91 -23.88
CA ILE A 24 -21.45 -4.43 -24.15
C ILE A 24 -20.65 -4.56 -22.84
N ASP A 25 -19.98 -5.70 -22.68
CA ASP A 25 -19.17 -6.01 -21.49
C ASP A 25 -17.73 -5.53 -21.64
N ILE A 26 -17.16 -5.66 -22.85
CA ILE A 26 -15.79 -5.24 -23.13
C ILE A 26 -15.68 -4.59 -24.50
N ILE A 27 -15.04 -3.42 -24.57
CA ILE A 27 -14.72 -2.74 -25.83
C ILE A 27 -13.20 -2.71 -25.95
N ILE A 28 -12.66 -3.22 -27.05
CA ILE A 28 -11.24 -3.10 -27.37
C ILE A 28 -11.12 -2.33 -28.68
N ALA A 29 -10.63 -1.08 -28.60
CA ALA A 29 -10.56 -0.15 -29.71
C ALA A 29 -9.10 0.11 -30.12
N ASP A 30 -8.82 -0.11 -31.41
CA ASP A 30 -7.58 0.27 -32.08
C ASP A 30 -7.85 1.33 -33.16
N PRO A 31 -8.15 2.59 -32.78
CA PRO A 31 -8.52 3.62 -33.74
C PRO A 31 -7.34 4.00 -34.65
N PRO A 32 -7.57 4.69 -35.78
CA PRO A 32 -6.50 5.32 -36.56
C PRO A 32 -5.59 6.21 -35.68
N TYR A 33 -4.28 6.20 -35.92
CA TYR A 33 -3.28 6.90 -35.10
C TYR A 33 -2.90 8.29 -35.65
N ASN A 34 -3.38 8.64 -36.84
CA ASN A 34 -3.11 9.88 -37.55
C ASN A 34 -1.60 10.09 -37.84
N LEU A 35 -0.89 9.03 -38.24
CA LEU A 35 0.57 8.99 -38.42
C LEU A 35 1.03 9.48 -39.80
N SER A 36 0.12 9.50 -40.79
CA SER A 36 0.46 9.71 -42.20
C SER A 36 0.69 11.19 -42.55
N LYS A 37 1.43 11.91 -41.70
CA LYS A 37 1.85 13.31 -41.93
C LYS A 37 3.28 13.34 -42.47
N GLY A 38 3.46 13.83 -43.71
CA GLY A 38 4.76 14.03 -44.37
C GLY A 38 4.88 13.34 -45.74
N GLY A 39 5.80 13.82 -46.59
CA GLY A 39 5.98 13.34 -47.97
C GLY A 39 6.50 11.90 -48.10
N ASN A 40 6.47 11.36 -49.34
CA ASN A 40 6.96 10.03 -49.68
C ASN A 40 8.43 9.88 -49.27
N TRP A 41 8.69 8.97 -48.32
CA TRP A 41 10.04 8.56 -47.94
C TRP A 41 10.30 7.18 -48.52
N SER A 42 11.18 7.08 -49.51
CA SER A 42 11.74 5.82 -50.01
C SER A 42 13.23 5.78 -49.66
N TRP A 43 13.69 4.76 -48.94
CA TRP A 43 15.13 4.58 -48.71
C TRP A 43 15.73 3.89 -49.95
N LYS A 44 16.76 4.48 -50.55
CA LYS A 44 17.50 3.82 -51.63
C LYS A 44 18.34 2.72 -51.01
N ASN A 45 17.92 1.47 -51.16
CA ASN A 45 18.71 0.27 -50.82
C ASN A 45 19.97 0.20 -51.71
N GLU A 46 20.96 1.05 -51.47
CA GLU A 46 22.28 0.92 -52.12
C GLU A 46 23.23 0.06 -51.28
N ASP A 47 22.99 -0.08 -49.97
CA ASP A 47 23.78 -0.95 -49.09
C ASP A 47 22.89 -1.96 -48.33
N ASN A 48 23.08 -3.25 -48.63
CA ASN A 48 22.54 -4.35 -47.85
C ASN A 48 23.15 -4.33 -46.43
N LEU A 49 22.50 -3.63 -45.49
CA LEU A 49 22.86 -3.68 -44.07
C LEU A 49 22.82 -5.15 -43.59
N LYS A 50 23.99 -5.70 -43.22
CA LYS A 50 24.11 -7.05 -42.64
C LYS A 50 23.14 -7.18 -41.47
N GLY A 51 22.13 -8.04 -41.61
CA GLY A 51 21.14 -8.35 -40.58
C GLY A 51 19.75 -7.74 -40.76
N PHE A 52 19.53 -6.90 -41.77
CA PHE A 52 18.19 -6.33 -42.09
C PHE A 52 17.67 -6.92 -43.42
N GLY A 53 16.46 -7.49 -43.42
CA GLY A 53 15.87 -8.13 -44.59
C GLY A 53 14.96 -7.21 -45.41
N GLY A 54 15.19 -7.11 -46.72
CA GLY A 54 14.20 -6.63 -47.71
C GLY A 54 14.15 -5.13 -48.02
N LYS A 55 13.30 -4.76 -49.00
CA LYS A 55 12.91 -3.38 -49.32
C LYS A 55 11.90 -2.87 -48.29
N TRP A 56 12.09 -1.64 -47.80
CA TRP A 56 11.26 -1.03 -46.75
C TRP A 56 10.56 0.22 -47.27
N ASP A 57 9.24 0.16 -47.36
CA ASP A 57 8.38 1.28 -47.74
C ASP A 57 7.55 1.74 -46.54
N LYS A 58 7.41 3.06 -46.38
CA LYS A 58 6.51 3.64 -45.37
C LYS A 58 5.06 3.39 -45.82
N VAL A 59 4.30 2.65 -45.01
CA VAL A 59 2.87 2.45 -45.28
C VAL A 59 2.14 3.78 -45.02
N MET A 60 1.61 4.39 -46.07
CA MET A 60 0.71 5.53 -45.99
C MET A 60 -0.69 5.06 -46.31
N GLN A 61 -1.63 5.26 -45.40
CA GLN A 61 -3.04 4.92 -45.61
C GLN A 61 -3.87 6.20 -45.56
N ASN A 62 -4.80 6.35 -46.51
CA ASN A 62 -5.62 7.56 -46.62
C ASN A 62 -6.51 7.77 -45.38
N TRP A 63 -6.91 6.70 -44.70
CA TRP A 63 -7.69 6.75 -43.45
C TRP A 63 -6.88 7.22 -42.23
N ASP A 64 -5.55 7.31 -42.32
CA ASP A 64 -4.65 7.67 -41.21
C ASP A 64 -4.05 9.09 -41.33
N ASN A 65 -4.73 9.98 -42.06
CA ASN A 65 -4.32 11.37 -42.30
C ASN A 65 -5.50 12.34 -42.18
N MET A 66 -5.78 12.80 -40.96
CA MET A 66 -6.86 13.74 -40.65
C MET A 66 -6.32 15.05 -40.05
N PRO A 67 -6.94 16.21 -40.35
CA PRO A 67 -6.76 17.42 -39.55
C PRO A 67 -7.04 17.12 -38.07
N ILE A 68 -6.31 17.79 -37.16
CA ILE A 68 -6.40 17.49 -35.72
C ILE A 68 -7.81 17.77 -35.16
N SER A 69 -8.50 18.79 -35.68
CA SER A 69 -9.90 19.12 -35.35
C SER A 69 -10.84 17.97 -35.70
N ASP A 70 -10.65 17.38 -36.87
CA ASP A 70 -11.50 16.35 -37.43
C ASP A 70 -11.26 15.03 -36.69
N TYR A 71 -9.99 14.73 -36.40
CA TYR A 71 -9.61 13.60 -35.57
C TYR A 71 -10.21 13.71 -34.17
N PHE A 72 -10.10 14.88 -33.52
CA PHE A 72 -10.69 15.09 -32.19
C PHE A 72 -12.22 14.96 -32.20
N THR A 73 -12.88 15.53 -33.22
CA THR A 73 -14.34 15.42 -33.40
C THR A 73 -14.77 13.97 -33.62
N PHE A 74 -14.04 13.24 -34.46
CA PHE A 74 -14.24 11.81 -34.66
C PHE A 74 -14.06 11.04 -33.36
N THR A 75 -12.98 11.31 -32.60
CA THR A 75 -12.69 10.69 -31.32
C THR A 75 -13.81 10.90 -30.30
N LEU A 76 -14.34 12.12 -30.18
CA LEU A 76 -15.48 12.40 -29.31
C LEU A 76 -16.73 11.62 -29.72
N LYS A 77 -17.03 11.53 -31.01
CA LYS A 77 -18.23 10.84 -31.50
C LYS A 77 -18.22 9.35 -31.19
N TRP A 78 -17.13 8.65 -31.52
CA TRP A 78 -17.09 7.20 -31.28
C TRP A 78 -16.95 6.87 -29.79
N LEU A 79 -16.22 7.67 -29.00
CA LEU A 79 -16.14 7.47 -27.55
C LEU A 79 -17.49 7.73 -26.86
N SER A 80 -18.28 8.69 -27.35
CA SER A 80 -19.63 8.94 -26.84
C SER A 80 -20.54 7.73 -27.03
N GLU A 81 -20.51 7.11 -28.22
CA GLU A 81 -21.26 5.87 -28.47
C GLU A 81 -20.72 4.70 -27.66
N ALA A 82 -19.38 4.57 -27.55
CA ALA A 82 -18.75 3.54 -26.73
C ALA A 82 -19.17 3.65 -25.25
N LYS A 83 -19.19 4.87 -24.68
CA LYS A 83 -19.68 5.12 -23.32
C LYS A 83 -21.15 4.73 -23.16
N ARG A 84 -22.01 5.08 -24.12
CA ARG A 84 -23.45 4.77 -24.07
C ARG A 84 -23.73 3.27 -24.03
N ILE A 85 -23.00 2.48 -24.82
CA ILE A 85 -23.26 1.03 -24.96
C ILE A 85 -22.51 0.18 -23.94
N LEU A 86 -21.45 0.71 -23.32
CA LEU A 86 -20.67 -0.01 -22.31
C LEU A 86 -21.46 -0.13 -21.01
N LYS A 87 -21.57 -1.35 -20.47
CA LYS A 87 -22.18 -1.59 -19.16
C LYS A 87 -21.41 -0.87 -18.05
N PRO A 88 -22.06 -0.51 -16.91
CA PRO A 88 -21.36 0.00 -15.73
C PRO A 88 -20.26 -0.95 -15.21
N THR A 89 -20.45 -2.27 -15.38
CA THR A 89 -19.48 -3.30 -15.02
C THR A 89 -18.42 -3.57 -16.10
N GLY A 90 -18.54 -2.91 -17.26
CA GLY A 90 -17.74 -3.18 -18.44
C GLY A 90 -16.38 -2.50 -18.45
N SER A 91 -15.52 -2.94 -19.37
CA SER A 91 -14.18 -2.37 -19.57
C SER A 91 -13.99 -1.84 -20.99
N LEU A 92 -13.41 -0.65 -21.09
CA LEU A 92 -12.97 -0.04 -22.34
C LEU A 92 -11.44 -0.03 -22.40
N TRP A 93 -10.87 -0.61 -23.44
CA TRP A 93 -9.44 -0.61 -23.74
C TRP A 93 -9.21 0.15 -25.04
N VAL A 94 -8.34 1.16 -25.03
CA VAL A 94 -8.05 1.96 -26.23
C VAL A 94 -6.55 2.03 -26.46
N PHE A 95 -6.11 1.56 -27.63
CA PHE A 95 -4.71 1.65 -28.05
C PHE A 95 -4.36 3.04 -28.61
N GLY A 96 -3.09 3.40 -28.48
CA GLY A 96 -2.51 4.54 -29.16
C GLY A 96 -1.01 4.65 -29.01
N THR A 97 -0.47 5.68 -29.65
CA THR A 97 0.92 6.12 -29.49
C THR A 97 0.93 7.56 -29.01
N TYR A 98 2.11 8.14 -28.80
CA TYR A 98 2.24 9.55 -28.48
C TYR A 98 1.58 10.50 -29.50
N HIS A 99 1.28 10.04 -30.73
CA HIS A 99 0.65 10.86 -31.77
C HIS A 99 -0.84 11.13 -31.50
N ASN A 100 -1.55 10.20 -30.88
CA ASN A 100 -3.00 10.27 -30.72
C ASN A 100 -3.50 10.05 -29.28
N ILE A 101 -2.75 9.32 -28.45
CA ILE A 101 -3.26 8.90 -27.14
C ILE A 101 -3.56 10.08 -26.20
N GLY A 102 -2.83 11.19 -26.33
CA GLY A 102 -3.11 12.41 -25.58
C GLY A 102 -4.47 13.04 -25.94
N ILE A 103 -4.86 12.97 -27.22
CA ILE A 103 -6.17 13.46 -27.69
C ILE A 103 -7.29 12.55 -27.15
N ILE A 104 -7.09 11.23 -27.23
CA ILE A 104 -8.04 10.24 -26.72
C ILE A 104 -8.24 10.40 -25.21
N ASN A 105 -7.14 10.54 -24.45
CA ASN A 105 -7.19 10.78 -23.02
C ASN A 105 -8.00 12.03 -22.69
N PHE A 106 -7.74 13.15 -23.37
CA PHE A 106 -8.46 14.39 -23.15
C PHE A 106 -9.95 14.26 -23.52
N ALA A 107 -10.27 13.59 -24.63
CA ALA A 107 -11.65 13.33 -25.04
C ALA A 107 -12.40 12.47 -24.00
N MET A 108 -11.75 11.46 -23.42
CA MET A 108 -12.33 10.65 -22.34
C MET A 108 -12.68 11.50 -21.11
N GLN A 109 -11.82 12.44 -20.71
CA GLN A 109 -12.10 13.33 -19.59
C GLN A 109 -13.30 14.25 -19.85
N ILE A 110 -13.41 14.81 -21.06
CA ILE A 110 -14.57 15.62 -21.47
C ILE A 110 -15.86 14.81 -21.41
N LEU A 111 -15.81 13.55 -21.81
CA LEU A 111 -16.96 12.65 -21.80
C LEU A 111 -17.20 11.99 -20.44
N GLU A 112 -16.44 12.35 -19.40
CA GLU A 112 -16.51 11.74 -18.06
C GLU A 112 -16.40 10.21 -18.12
N ILE A 113 -15.50 9.70 -18.95
CA ILE A 113 -15.08 8.30 -18.99
C ILE A 113 -13.94 8.17 -17.98
N GLU A 114 -14.13 7.39 -16.91
CA GLU A 114 -13.13 7.27 -15.84
C GLU A 114 -12.02 6.29 -16.26
N MET A 115 -10.79 6.79 -16.30
CA MET A 115 -9.61 5.98 -16.56
C MET A 115 -9.22 5.17 -15.31
N ILE A 116 -9.11 3.86 -15.47
CA ILE A 116 -8.67 2.93 -14.43
C ILE A 116 -7.14 2.92 -14.38
N ASN A 117 -6.49 2.64 -15.52
CA ASN A 117 -5.05 2.65 -15.65
C ASN A 117 -4.60 3.05 -17.05
N GLU A 118 -3.46 3.73 -17.12
CA GLU A 118 -2.62 3.77 -18.32
C GLU A 118 -1.67 2.57 -18.29
N VAL A 119 -1.65 1.80 -19.37
CA VAL A 119 -0.84 0.61 -19.57
C VAL A 119 0.13 0.84 -20.72
N ILE A 120 1.41 0.55 -20.50
CA ILE A 120 2.46 0.64 -21.51
C ILE A 120 2.72 -0.74 -22.09
N TRP A 121 2.40 -0.93 -23.36
CA TRP A 121 2.82 -2.11 -24.11
C TRP A 121 4.25 -1.91 -24.61
N PHE A 122 5.22 -2.47 -23.89
CA PHE A 122 6.63 -2.44 -24.25
C PHE A 122 6.96 -3.53 -25.28
N LYS A 123 7.47 -3.10 -26.43
CA LYS A 123 7.78 -3.93 -27.58
C LYS A 123 9.28 -4.11 -27.72
N ARG A 124 9.81 -5.20 -27.16
CA ARG A 124 11.26 -5.52 -27.18
C ARG A 124 11.89 -5.54 -28.57
N ASN A 125 11.14 -5.94 -29.59
CA ASN A 125 11.59 -6.06 -30.98
C ASN A 125 11.15 -4.88 -31.86
N SER A 126 11.09 -3.68 -31.29
CA SER A 126 10.72 -2.48 -32.05
C SER A 126 11.79 -2.09 -33.05
N PHE A 127 11.35 -1.62 -34.21
CA PHE A 127 12.25 -1.20 -35.27
C PHE A 127 13.04 0.04 -34.83
N PRO A 128 14.38 0.05 -34.96
CA PRO A 128 15.21 1.15 -34.47
C PRO A 128 14.98 2.43 -35.28
N ASN A 129 15.28 3.58 -34.67
CA ASN A 129 15.31 4.84 -35.41
C ASN A 129 16.56 4.90 -36.31
N LEU A 130 16.39 4.62 -37.61
CA LEU A 130 17.49 4.59 -38.58
C LEU A 130 18.19 5.94 -38.78
N SER A 131 17.53 7.06 -38.48
CA SER A 131 18.12 8.39 -38.63
C SER A 131 19.01 8.81 -37.46
N GLY A 132 18.94 8.11 -36.32
CA GLY A 132 19.64 8.47 -35.08
C GLY A 132 19.18 9.79 -34.44
N ARG A 133 18.10 10.43 -34.94
CA ARG A 133 17.64 11.76 -34.49
C ARG A 133 16.69 11.71 -33.29
N ARG A 134 16.13 10.54 -32.98
CA ARG A 134 15.15 10.34 -31.91
C ARG A 134 15.34 8.97 -31.28
N LEU A 135 14.78 8.78 -30.09
CA LEU A 135 14.69 7.48 -29.44
C LEU A 135 13.84 6.51 -30.29
N THR A 136 14.10 5.22 -30.15
CA THR A 136 13.27 4.16 -30.74
C THR A 136 11.87 4.23 -30.14
N ALA A 137 10.84 4.30 -30.98
CA ALA A 137 9.45 4.21 -30.56
C ALA A 137 9.14 2.77 -30.15
N SER A 138 9.51 2.41 -28.92
CA SER A 138 9.54 1.04 -28.42
C SER A 138 8.31 0.61 -27.63
N HIS A 139 7.27 1.45 -27.59
CA HIS A 139 6.04 1.14 -26.88
C HIS A 139 4.81 1.77 -27.53
N GLU A 140 3.65 1.21 -27.18
CA GLU A 140 2.34 1.85 -27.34
C GLU A 140 1.75 2.11 -25.95
N THR A 141 0.89 3.11 -25.86
CA THR A 141 0.12 3.42 -24.67
C THR A 141 -1.30 2.89 -24.87
N ILE A 142 -1.82 2.23 -23.85
CA ILE A 142 -3.17 1.69 -23.81
C ILE A 142 -3.88 2.31 -22.62
N ILE A 143 -5.07 2.86 -22.82
CA ILE A 143 -5.91 3.35 -21.72
C ILE A 143 -6.95 2.27 -21.39
N TRP A 144 -6.99 1.84 -20.14
CA TRP A 144 -8.08 1.05 -19.56
C TRP A 144 -9.01 1.98 -18.79
N ALA A 145 -10.30 1.94 -19.13
CA ALA A 145 -11.32 2.82 -18.58
C ALA A 145 -12.64 2.09 -18.33
N HIS A 146 -13.53 2.73 -17.58
CA HIS A 146 -14.94 2.35 -17.43
C HIS A 146 -15.86 3.54 -17.70
N SER A 147 -17.17 3.31 -17.78
CA SER A 147 -18.14 4.31 -18.25
C SER A 147 -18.28 5.55 -17.34
N GLY A 148 -17.79 5.51 -16.10
CA GLY A 148 -17.79 6.64 -15.17
C GLY A 148 -19.14 6.91 -14.49
N THR A 149 -20.13 6.04 -14.65
CA THR A 149 -21.52 6.28 -14.21
C THR A 149 -21.88 5.70 -12.83
N ALA A 150 -21.01 4.89 -12.22
CA ALA A 150 -21.29 4.22 -10.95
C ALA A 150 -20.57 4.91 -9.78
N LYS A 151 -21.27 5.11 -8.64
CA LYS A 151 -20.70 5.67 -7.40
C LYS A 151 -19.62 4.76 -6.80
N ASP A 152 -19.79 3.46 -7.00
CA ASP A 152 -18.84 2.42 -6.63
C ASP A 152 -18.25 1.88 -7.93
N ARG A 153 -16.93 1.74 -8.01
CA ARG A 153 -16.22 1.24 -9.20
C ARG A 153 -16.60 -0.23 -9.48
N GLU A 154 -17.68 -0.46 -10.22
CA GLU A 154 -18.29 -1.78 -10.45
C GLU A 154 -17.65 -2.59 -11.59
N TYR A 155 -16.64 -2.04 -12.29
CA TYR A 155 -15.99 -2.75 -13.39
C TYR A 155 -15.35 -4.06 -12.94
N PHE A 156 -15.40 -5.08 -13.80
CA PHE A 156 -14.77 -6.36 -13.49
C PHE A 156 -13.24 -6.29 -13.61
N PHE A 157 -12.54 -6.68 -12.55
CA PHE A 157 -11.09 -6.86 -12.54
C PHE A 157 -10.72 -8.20 -11.93
N ASN A 158 -10.16 -9.09 -12.74
CA ASN A 158 -9.69 -10.40 -12.32
C ASN A 158 -8.33 -10.29 -11.62
N TYR A 159 -8.36 -9.86 -10.34
CA TYR A 159 -7.16 -9.67 -9.52
C TYR A 159 -6.32 -10.96 -9.42
N GLU A 160 -6.95 -12.10 -9.20
CA GLU A 160 -6.25 -13.39 -9.07
C GLU A 160 -5.53 -13.78 -10.36
N MET A 161 -6.16 -13.59 -11.52
CA MET A 161 -5.49 -13.76 -12.80
C MET A 161 -4.29 -12.80 -12.93
N SER A 162 -4.48 -11.53 -12.59
CA SER A 162 -3.41 -10.51 -12.67
C SER A 162 -2.19 -10.88 -11.81
N LYS A 163 -2.39 -11.62 -10.72
CA LYS A 163 -1.35 -12.04 -9.79
C LYS A 163 -0.72 -13.38 -10.16
N ASN A 164 -1.56 -14.37 -10.45
CA ASN A 164 -1.16 -15.77 -10.50
C ASN A 164 -0.85 -16.27 -11.91
N HIS A 165 -1.37 -15.62 -12.96
CA HIS A 165 -1.02 -16.02 -14.32
C HIS A 165 0.44 -15.68 -14.62
N ASP A 166 1.11 -16.61 -15.27
CA ASP A 166 2.48 -16.45 -15.74
C ASP A 166 2.47 -16.31 -17.26
N TYR A 167 3.36 -15.48 -17.77
CA TYR A 167 3.51 -15.21 -19.19
C TYR A 167 4.96 -15.44 -19.56
N ASP A 168 5.27 -16.59 -20.17
CA ASP A 168 6.64 -16.95 -20.57
C ASP A 168 7.34 -15.87 -21.41
N SER A 169 6.56 -15.05 -22.13
CA SER A 169 7.08 -13.97 -22.95
C SER A 169 7.15 -12.60 -22.26
N ASP A 170 6.79 -12.46 -20.99
CA ASP A 170 6.85 -11.21 -20.25
C ASP A 170 7.93 -11.27 -19.18
N LEU A 171 9.07 -10.61 -19.41
CA LEU A 171 10.20 -10.64 -18.49
C LEU A 171 10.00 -9.74 -17.26
N ILE A 172 8.97 -8.89 -17.25
CA ILE A 172 8.66 -7.98 -16.16
C ILE A 172 7.68 -8.63 -15.18
N LYS A 173 6.75 -9.46 -15.67
CA LYS A 173 5.78 -10.18 -14.83
C LYS A 173 6.49 -11.22 -13.96
N GLN A 174 6.47 -11.01 -12.64
CA GLN A 174 6.98 -11.99 -11.68
C GLN A 174 5.88 -12.98 -11.25
N PRO A 175 6.21 -14.27 -11.04
CA PRO A 175 5.27 -15.23 -10.49
C PRO A 175 4.68 -14.79 -9.15
N LEU A 176 3.38 -15.04 -8.94
CA LEU A 176 2.63 -14.76 -7.70
C LEU A 176 2.58 -13.27 -7.26
N LYS A 177 3.09 -12.35 -8.08
CA LYS A 177 2.98 -10.90 -7.88
C LYS A 177 2.00 -10.31 -8.86
N GLN A 178 1.23 -9.32 -8.39
CA GLN A 178 0.30 -8.57 -9.22
C GLN A 178 1.02 -7.97 -10.43
N MET A 179 0.39 -8.09 -11.60
CA MET A 179 0.85 -7.51 -12.85
C MET A 179 1.01 -5.99 -12.72
N ARG A 180 2.08 -5.47 -13.33
CA ARG A 180 2.34 -4.03 -13.41
C ARG A 180 1.68 -3.44 -14.65
N THR A 181 1.59 -2.11 -14.71
CA THR A 181 1.07 -1.37 -15.87
C THR A 181 2.04 -1.33 -17.05
N VAL A 182 3.26 -1.84 -16.93
CA VAL A 182 4.18 -2.03 -18.05
C VAL A 182 4.17 -3.50 -18.45
N TRP A 183 3.76 -3.78 -19.68
CA TRP A 183 3.65 -5.12 -20.23
C TRP A 183 4.75 -5.35 -21.24
N ASP A 184 5.70 -6.21 -20.90
CA ASP A 184 6.71 -6.67 -21.84
C ASP A 184 6.09 -7.75 -22.74
N ILE A 185 5.64 -7.35 -23.92
CA ILE A 185 5.07 -8.26 -24.91
C ILE A 185 5.73 -7.96 -26.26
N PRO A 186 6.53 -8.88 -26.82
CA PRO A 186 7.13 -8.64 -28.12
C PRO A 186 6.05 -8.62 -29.22
N ASN A 187 6.24 -7.79 -30.24
CA ASN A 187 5.29 -7.59 -31.34
C ASN A 187 5.42 -8.64 -32.45
N ASN A 188 6.14 -9.74 -32.21
CA ASN A 188 6.26 -10.81 -33.19
C ASN A 188 4.98 -11.66 -33.18
N LYS A 189 4.35 -11.74 -34.34
CA LYS A 189 3.20 -12.61 -34.59
C LYS A 189 3.68 -14.04 -34.78
N LYS A 190 2.92 -15.01 -34.30
CA LYS A 190 3.15 -16.42 -34.62
C LYS A 190 2.81 -16.70 -36.08
N LYS A 191 3.27 -17.84 -36.62
CA LYS A 191 3.00 -18.22 -38.02
C LYS A 191 1.51 -18.37 -38.29
N GLU A 192 0.77 -18.87 -37.31
CA GLU A 192 -0.67 -19.09 -37.39
C GLU A 192 -1.45 -17.77 -37.47
N GLU A 193 -0.94 -16.70 -36.84
CA GLU A 193 -1.53 -15.36 -36.89
C GLU A 193 -1.41 -14.68 -38.27
N LEU A 194 -0.48 -15.14 -39.10
CA LEU A 194 -0.14 -14.57 -40.41
C LEU A 194 -0.59 -15.44 -41.60
N LEU A 195 -1.17 -16.62 -41.33
CA LEU A 195 -1.43 -17.65 -42.33
C LEU A 195 -2.41 -17.19 -43.42
N TYR A 196 -3.38 -16.34 -43.07
CA TYR A 196 -4.52 -15.99 -43.93
C TYR A 196 -4.41 -14.63 -44.62
N GLY A 197 -3.35 -13.87 -44.36
CA GLY A 197 -3.15 -12.53 -44.92
C GLY A 197 -2.39 -11.60 -43.98
N LYS A 198 -2.16 -10.37 -44.43
CA LYS A 198 -1.46 -9.33 -43.65
C LYS A 198 -2.30 -8.07 -43.59
N HIS A 199 -2.40 -7.50 -42.39
CA HIS A 199 -2.88 -6.14 -42.19
C HIS A 199 -1.73 -5.28 -41.61
N PRO A 200 -1.54 -4.04 -42.07
CA PRO A 200 -0.37 -3.22 -41.74
C PRO A 200 -0.20 -3.02 -40.22
N THR A 201 -1.29 -2.91 -39.48
CA THR A 201 -1.30 -2.61 -38.04
C THR A 201 -1.91 -3.71 -37.17
N GLN A 202 -2.02 -4.96 -37.67
CA GLN A 202 -2.59 -6.08 -36.89
C GLN A 202 -1.90 -6.20 -35.52
N LYS A 203 -2.68 -6.16 -34.44
CA LYS A 203 -2.19 -6.39 -33.07
C LYS A 203 -1.86 -7.88 -32.86
N VAL A 204 -0.92 -8.16 -31.96
CA VAL A 204 -0.56 -9.54 -31.58
C VAL A 204 -1.62 -10.12 -30.64
N GLU A 205 -2.00 -11.38 -30.84
CA GLU A 205 -3.05 -12.01 -30.02
C GLU A 205 -2.75 -11.98 -28.51
N LYS A 206 -1.47 -12.05 -28.13
CA LYS A 206 -1.04 -12.11 -26.71
C LYS A 206 -1.44 -10.87 -25.89
N VAL A 207 -1.45 -9.68 -26.49
CA VAL A 207 -1.82 -8.46 -25.76
C VAL A 207 -3.33 -8.41 -25.53
N ILE A 208 -4.11 -8.87 -26.52
CA ILE A 208 -5.57 -8.97 -26.44
C ILE A 208 -6.00 -10.05 -25.44
N ASP A 209 -5.36 -11.23 -25.46
CA ASP A 209 -5.62 -12.32 -24.51
C ASP A 209 -5.47 -11.83 -23.06
N ARG A 210 -4.43 -11.04 -22.80
CA ARG A 210 -4.20 -10.43 -21.49
C ARG A 210 -5.32 -9.44 -21.10
N MET A 211 -5.74 -8.56 -22.00
CA MET A 211 -6.84 -7.62 -21.74
C MET A 211 -8.13 -8.35 -21.37
N ILE A 212 -8.52 -9.35 -22.18
CA ILE A 212 -9.75 -10.12 -21.97
C ILE A 212 -9.70 -10.87 -20.63
N ARG A 213 -8.61 -11.60 -20.35
CA ARG A 213 -8.49 -12.36 -19.09
C ARG A 213 -8.51 -11.49 -17.82
N ILE A 214 -8.04 -10.25 -17.92
CA ILE A 214 -8.04 -9.29 -16.81
C ILE A 214 -9.43 -8.70 -16.58
N SER A 215 -10.24 -8.54 -17.62
CA SER A 215 -11.39 -7.65 -17.59
C SER A 215 -12.71 -8.20 -18.12
N ALA A 216 -12.77 -9.50 -18.46
CA ALA A 216 -13.99 -10.17 -18.91
C ALA A 216 -14.18 -11.56 -18.28
N LYS A 217 -15.41 -12.05 -18.35
CA LYS A 217 -15.89 -13.37 -17.92
C LYS A 217 -16.33 -14.19 -19.14
N GLU A 218 -16.55 -15.49 -18.91
CA GLU A 218 -17.11 -16.36 -19.94
C GLU A 218 -18.52 -15.91 -20.33
N GLY A 219 -18.81 -15.91 -21.63
CA GLY A 219 -20.10 -15.45 -22.17
C GLY A 219 -20.27 -13.93 -22.27
N ASP A 220 -19.28 -13.13 -21.82
CA ASP A 220 -19.28 -11.68 -22.03
C ASP A 220 -19.25 -11.33 -23.52
N LEU A 221 -19.85 -10.19 -23.87
CA LEU A 221 -19.91 -9.68 -25.23
C LEU A 221 -18.81 -8.64 -25.49
N LEU A 222 -17.89 -8.96 -26.38
CA LEU A 222 -16.82 -8.07 -26.84
C LEU A 222 -17.26 -7.24 -28.06
N LEU A 223 -16.93 -5.95 -28.07
CA LEU A 223 -17.00 -5.10 -29.25
C LEU A 223 -15.60 -4.69 -29.72
N SER A 224 -15.34 -4.89 -31.02
CA SER A 224 -14.21 -4.27 -31.72
C SER A 224 -14.72 -3.23 -32.72
N PRO A 225 -14.66 -1.91 -32.40
CA PRO A 225 -15.15 -0.86 -33.29
C PRO A 225 -14.23 -0.62 -34.50
N PHE A 226 -12.99 -1.11 -34.46
CA PHE A 226 -12.00 -0.98 -35.52
C PHE A 226 -11.37 -2.35 -35.78
N CYS A 227 -12.12 -3.25 -36.44
CA CYS A 227 -11.81 -4.67 -36.46
C CYS A 227 -10.46 -4.99 -37.15
N GLY A 228 -10.14 -4.29 -38.24
CA GLY A 228 -8.96 -4.58 -39.06
C GLY A 228 -8.94 -6.05 -39.47
N ALA A 229 -7.88 -6.77 -39.08
CA ALA A 229 -7.75 -8.22 -39.32
C ALA A 229 -8.49 -9.10 -38.30
N GLY A 230 -9.28 -8.54 -37.38
CA GLY A 230 -10.14 -9.28 -36.46
C GLY A 230 -9.41 -10.00 -35.33
N THR A 231 -8.26 -9.49 -34.89
CA THR A 231 -7.49 -10.10 -33.80
C THR A 231 -8.32 -10.17 -32.52
N GLU A 232 -9.06 -9.13 -32.19
CA GLU A 232 -9.93 -9.04 -31.01
C GLU A 232 -11.00 -10.12 -31.03
N CYS A 233 -11.66 -10.29 -32.17
CA CYS A 233 -12.70 -11.30 -32.38
C CYS A 233 -12.14 -12.73 -32.33
N VAL A 234 -10.96 -12.95 -32.95
CA VAL A 234 -10.28 -14.26 -32.93
C VAL A 234 -9.95 -14.68 -31.50
N VAL A 235 -9.42 -13.75 -30.69
CA VAL A 235 -9.10 -14.04 -29.29
C VAL A 235 -10.38 -14.19 -28.45
N ALA A 236 -11.41 -13.37 -28.67
CA ALA A 236 -12.72 -13.53 -28.03
C ALA A 236 -13.27 -14.95 -28.26
N LYS A 237 -13.27 -15.41 -29.51
CA LYS A 237 -13.70 -16.77 -29.89
C LYS A 237 -12.88 -17.87 -29.22
N LYS A 238 -11.54 -17.72 -29.19
CA LYS A 238 -10.62 -18.65 -28.50
C LYS A 238 -10.85 -18.73 -26.99
N LEU A 239 -11.43 -17.68 -26.41
CA LEU A 239 -11.68 -17.57 -24.98
C LEU A 239 -13.16 -17.76 -24.62
N GLY A 240 -14.05 -18.12 -25.54
CA GLY A 240 -15.45 -18.37 -25.16
C GLY A 240 -16.31 -17.10 -24.99
N LEU A 241 -15.85 -15.96 -25.49
CA LEU A 241 -16.64 -14.72 -25.53
C LEU A 241 -17.42 -14.63 -26.85
N ASP A 242 -18.58 -14.01 -26.78
CA ASP A 242 -19.26 -13.53 -27.98
C ASP A 242 -18.60 -12.24 -28.48
N TYR A 243 -18.71 -11.92 -29.77
CA TYR A 243 -18.20 -10.65 -30.31
C TYR A 243 -19.14 -9.97 -31.29
N ILE A 244 -19.02 -8.66 -31.41
CA ILE A 244 -19.53 -7.84 -32.53
C ILE A 244 -18.35 -7.00 -33.00
N ALA A 245 -18.23 -6.79 -34.31
CA ALA A 245 -17.21 -5.88 -34.81
C ALA A 245 -17.63 -5.10 -36.05
N PHE A 246 -16.97 -3.95 -36.24
CA PHE A 246 -17.16 -3.05 -37.36
C PHE A 246 -15.84 -2.81 -38.08
N GLU A 247 -15.89 -2.80 -39.41
CA GLU A 247 -14.74 -2.52 -40.28
C GLU A 247 -15.24 -1.88 -41.58
N LEU A 248 -14.53 -0.86 -42.06
CA LEU A 248 -14.91 -0.12 -43.27
C LEU A 248 -14.39 -0.80 -44.54
N GLU A 249 -13.21 -1.39 -44.50
CA GLU A 249 -12.56 -1.98 -45.68
C GLU A 249 -12.99 -3.44 -45.87
N GLU A 250 -13.68 -3.71 -46.97
CA GLU A 250 -14.22 -5.04 -47.28
C GLU A 250 -13.14 -6.14 -47.33
N GLU A 251 -11.93 -5.79 -47.80
CA GLU A 251 -10.77 -6.70 -47.80
C GLU A 251 -10.45 -7.21 -46.38
N TYR A 252 -10.49 -6.33 -45.39
CA TYR A 252 -10.16 -6.64 -44.00
C TYR A 252 -11.29 -7.38 -43.29
N VAL A 253 -12.55 -7.10 -43.66
CA VAL A 253 -13.71 -7.91 -43.26
C VAL A 253 -13.54 -9.36 -43.73
N ASN A 254 -13.17 -9.56 -45.00
CA ASN A 254 -12.99 -10.90 -45.58
C ASN A 254 -11.81 -11.64 -44.94
N LEU A 255 -10.69 -10.95 -44.68
CA LEU A 255 -9.56 -11.50 -43.94
C LEU A 255 -9.97 -11.95 -42.53
N SER A 256 -10.70 -11.10 -41.81
CA SER A 256 -11.17 -11.39 -40.44
C SER A 256 -12.10 -12.59 -40.40
N LYS A 257 -13.07 -12.66 -41.32
CA LYS A 257 -13.98 -13.81 -41.46
C LYS A 257 -13.20 -15.10 -41.75
N THR A 258 -12.20 -15.04 -42.63
CA THR A 258 -11.34 -16.19 -42.94
C THR A 258 -10.60 -16.69 -41.69
N ARG A 259 -10.00 -15.78 -40.91
CA ARG A 259 -9.33 -16.14 -39.64
C ARG A 259 -10.31 -16.76 -38.64
N LEU A 260 -11.51 -16.20 -38.51
CA LEU A 260 -12.54 -16.67 -37.58
C LEU A 260 -13.11 -18.05 -37.96
N LEU A 261 -13.32 -18.32 -39.25
CA LEU A 261 -13.75 -19.64 -39.74
C LEU A 261 -12.75 -20.74 -39.37
N ASN A 262 -11.45 -20.40 -39.39
CA ASN A 262 -10.38 -21.32 -39.06
C ASN A 262 -9.96 -21.30 -37.57
N THR A 263 -10.69 -20.55 -36.73
CA THR A 263 -10.44 -20.48 -35.29
C THR A 263 -11.42 -21.39 -34.55
N GLN A 264 -10.91 -22.30 -33.72
CA GLN A 264 -11.74 -23.14 -32.86
C GLN A 264 -12.28 -22.32 -31.67
N GLN A 265 -13.53 -22.61 -31.28
CA GLN A 265 -14.13 -22.07 -30.07
C GLN A 265 -13.39 -22.65 -28.84
N GLY A 266 -13.08 -21.81 -27.87
CA GLY A 266 -12.57 -22.24 -26.57
C GLY A 266 -13.46 -21.79 -25.42
N GLU A 267 -12.93 -21.90 -24.20
CA GLU A 267 -13.61 -21.54 -22.95
C GLU A 267 -12.67 -20.68 -22.09
N LEU A 268 -13.22 -19.64 -21.45
CA LEU A 268 -12.44 -18.79 -20.55
C LEU A 268 -12.26 -19.50 -19.22
N LYS A 269 -11.15 -20.22 -19.07
CA LYS A 269 -10.78 -20.80 -17.77
C LYS A 269 -10.37 -19.69 -16.81
N LEU A 270 -11.23 -19.39 -15.84
CA LEU A 270 -10.87 -18.56 -14.70
C LEU A 270 -9.75 -19.25 -13.92
N ILE A 271 -8.71 -18.50 -13.61
CA ILE A 271 -7.65 -18.98 -12.75
C ILE A 271 -8.15 -18.86 -11.33
N GLU A 272 -8.60 -19.97 -10.77
CA GLU A 272 -8.90 -20.06 -9.35
C GLU A 272 -7.65 -19.76 -8.53
N ALA A 273 -7.84 -19.18 -7.34
CA ALA A 273 -6.76 -18.95 -6.41
C ALA A 273 -6.01 -20.29 -6.19
N LYS A 274 -4.76 -20.36 -6.66
CA LYS A 274 -3.90 -21.49 -6.30
C LYS A 274 -3.71 -21.43 -4.79
N GLU A 275 -4.36 -22.31 -4.03
CA GLU A 275 -3.94 -22.59 -2.66
C GLU A 275 -2.48 -23.00 -2.72
N THR A 276 -1.59 -22.08 -2.34
CA THR A 276 -0.16 -22.33 -2.36
C THR A 276 0.17 -23.51 -1.45
N GLU A 277 1.21 -24.27 -1.77
CA GLU A 277 1.79 -25.25 -0.83
C GLU A 277 2.10 -24.60 0.53
N LYS A 278 2.35 -23.29 0.54
CA LYS A 278 2.49 -22.46 1.74
C LYS A 278 1.21 -22.43 2.58
N VAL A 279 0.04 -22.19 1.97
CA VAL A 279 -1.27 -22.23 2.65
C VAL A 279 -1.63 -23.65 3.10
N LYS A 280 -1.29 -24.68 2.30
CA LYS A 280 -1.44 -26.08 2.70
C LYS A 280 -0.50 -26.45 3.87
N LYS A 281 0.74 -25.96 3.87
CA LYS A 281 1.69 -26.09 4.99
C LYS A 281 1.18 -25.37 6.24
N ILE A 282 0.65 -24.16 6.11
CA ILE A 282 0.12 -23.39 7.25
C ILE A 282 -1.11 -24.09 7.85
N LYS A 283 -2.02 -24.63 7.04
CA LYS A 283 -3.16 -25.44 7.54
C LYS A 283 -2.68 -26.74 8.20
N LYS A 284 -1.74 -27.46 7.59
CA LYS A 284 -1.17 -28.70 8.14
C LYS A 284 -0.37 -28.45 9.42
N VAL A 285 0.34 -27.33 9.52
CA VAL A 285 1.05 -26.90 10.73
C VAL A 285 0.06 -26.47 11.82
N LYS A 286 -1.06 -25.83 11.48
CA LYS A 286 -2.14 -25.52 12.44
C LYS A 286 -2.86 -26.78 12.96
N GLU A 287 -3.14 -27.76 12.11
CA GLU A 287 -3.70 -29.06 12.53
C GLU A 287 -2.72 -29.84 13.42
N VAL A 288 -1.44 -29.94 13.00
CA VAL A 288 -0.40 -30.60 13.78
C VAL A 288 -0.19 -29.88 15.12
N ALA A 289 -0.05 -28.55 15.14
CA ALA A 289 0.08 -27.76 16.37
C ALA A 289 -1.11 -27.93 17.33
N SER A 290 -2.34 -28.03 16.82
CA SER A 290 -3.53 -28.31 17.64
C SER A 290 -3.54 -29.73 18.24
N SER A 291 -2.89 -30.69 17.57
CA SER A 291 -2.74 -32.08 18.04
C SER A 291 -1.56 -32.28 18.99
N THR A 292 -0.49 -31.48 18.85
CA THR A 292 0.66 -31.48 19.75
C THR A 292 0.35 -30.74 21.06
N TYR A 293 -0.41 -29.64 21.01
CA TYR A 293 -0.87 -28.92 22.21
C TYR A 293 -1.79 -29.78 23.10
N LYS A 294 -2.54 -30.74 22.54
CA LYS A 294 -3.32 -31.70 23.33
C LYS A 294 -2.52 -32.86 23.92
N LYS A 295 -1.24 -33.03 23.53
CA LYS A 295 -0.38 -34.14 23.99
C LYS A 295 0.72 -33.71 24.96
N GLU A 296 1.03 -32.42 25.07
CA GLU A 296 2.07 -31.91 25.98
C GLU A 296 1.54 -31.36 27.32
N GLU A 297 0.23 -31.19 27.49
CA GLU A 297 -0.38 -30.86 28.79
C GLU A 297 -0.54 -32.06 29.76
N SER A 298 -0.20 -33.29 29.35
CA SER A 298 -0.32 -34.47 30.25
C SER A 298 0.96 -34.84 30.99
N ALA A 299 2.04 -34.04 30.92
CA ALA A 299 3.27 -34.33 31.63
C ALA A 299 4.07 -33.06 31.88
N ILE A 300 3.74 -32.33 32.94
CA ILE A 300 4.65 -31.61 33.87
C ILE A 300 3.74 -30.86 34.84
N ALA A 301 3.70 -31.32 36.09
CA ALA A 301 3.04 -30.65 37.19
C ALA A 301 3.95 -29.51 37.72
N PRO A 302 3.44 -28.28 37.90
CA PRO A 302 4.04 -27.31 38.80
C PRO A 302 3.35 -27.40 40.16
N GLU A 303 4.13 -27.62 41.20
CA GLU A 303 3.69 -27.60 42.59
C GLU A 303 3.07 -26.25 42.97
N ASN A 304 1.87 -26.33 43.55
CA ASN A 304 1.12 -25.25 44.18
C ASN A 304 1.92 -24.61 45.32
N ARG A 305 2.11 -23.30 45.25
CA ARG A 305 2.08 -22.42 46.43
C ARG A 305 1.40 -21.11 46.05
N PHE A 306 0.11 -21.02 46.36
CA PHE A 306 -0.59 -19.89 47.00
C PHE A 306 -2.09 -20.04 46.76
N ASP A 307 -2.71 -20.96 47.51
CA ASP A 307 -4.14 -20.93 47.80
C ASP A 307 -4.30 -21.05 49.30
N THR A 308 -4.52 -19.93 49.97
CA THR A 308 -5.29 -19.89 51.21
C THR A 308 -5.95 -18.52 51.28
N LEU A 309 -7.26 -18.52 51.57
CA LEU A 309 -8.20 -17.37 51.65
C LEU A 309 -8.84 -17.07 50.27
N ILE A 310 -10.10 -17.40 49.96
CA ILE A 310 -11.33 -17.50 50.74
C ILE A 310 -12.31 -18.41 49.99
N ALA A 311 -12.76 -19.48 50.63
CA ALA A 311 -14.04 -20.10 50.32
C ALA A 311 -15.07 -19.55 51.32
N THR A 312 -16.13 -18.91 50.83
CA THR A 312 -17.51 -18.88 51.35
C THR A 312 -18.28 -17.73 50.69
N ASN A 313 -19.04 -18.03 49.64
CA ASN A 313 -20.51 -18.04 49.75
C ASN A 313 -21.15 -18.26 48.38
N GLU A 314 -21.92 -19.34 48.33
CA GLU A 314 -22.96 -19.60 47.35
C GLU A 314 -24.06 -18.54 47.46
N LYS A 315 -24.54 -18.04 46.31
CA LYS A 315 -25.93 -18.20 45.84
C LYS A 315 -26.24 -17.14 44.77
N SER A 316 -26.60 -17.67 43.62
CA SER A 316 -27.26 -17.00 42.51
C SER A 316 -28.66 -16.55 42.91
N GLU A 317 -28.94 -15.25 42.79
CA GLU A 317 -30.29 -14.73 42.57
C GLU A 317 -30.27 -13.72 41.43
N GLN A 318 -31.07 -14.02 40.40
CA GLN A 318 -31.43 -13.09 39.33
C GLN A 318 -32.27 -11.96 39.94
N ILE A 319 -31.84 -10.71 39.81
CA ILE A 319 -32.71 -9.55 40.05
C ILE A 319 -32.58 -8.58 38.88
N THR A 320 -33.75 -8.34 38.29
CA THR A 320 -34.10 -7.43 37.21
C THR A 320 -33.71 -6.00 37.53
N LEU A 321 -32.99 -5.32 36.63
CA LEU A 321 -32.66 -3.90 36.74
C LEU A 321 -33.90 -3.03 36.47
N SER A 322 -34.53 -2.54 37.54
CA SER A 322 -35.42 -1.38 37.52
C SER A 322 -34.62 -0.11 37.85
N LEU A 323 -34.88 0.94 37.07
CA LEU A 323 -34.36 2.30 37.24
C LEU A 323 -34.68 2.87 38.63
N SER A 324 -33.67 3.40 39.34
CA SER A 324 -33.84 4.45 40.36
C SER A 324 -32.56 5.27 40.56
N GLU A 325 -32.72 6.54 40.24
CA GLU A 325 -32.12 7.81 40.68
C GLU A 325 -30.99 7.85 41.74
N ASP A 326 -30.09 8.82 41.49
CA ASP A 326 -29.26 9.61 42.40
C ASP A 326 -28.08 8.96 43.14
N VAL A 327 -26.91 9.02 42.51
CA VAL A 327 -25.60 9.02 43.20
C VAL A 327 -25.07 10.47 43.24
N PRO A 328 -24.78 11.06 44.41
CA PRO A 328 -24.35 12.44 44.51
C PRO A 328 -22.91 12.60 43.98
N LEU A 329 -22.77 13.39 42.91
CA LEU A 329 -21.51 13.95 42.45
C LEU A 329 -20.89 14.81 43.56
N ILE A 330 -19.91 14.26 44.28
CA ILE A 330 -19.04 15.03 45.17
C ILE A 330 -18.14 15.91 44.30
N LYS A 331 -18.64 17.08 43.91
CA LYS A 331 -17.84 18.16 43.31
C LYS A 331 -16.88 18.73 44.36
N LYS A 332 -15.71 18.12 44.53
CA LYS A 332 -14.58 18.84 45.14
C LYS A 332 -14.13 19.91 44.13
N LYS A 333 -14.36 21.19 44.47
CA LYS A 333 -13.77 22.34 43.76
C LYS A 333 -12.23 22.23 43.85
N ARG A 334 -11.60 21.63 42.84
CA ARG A 334 -10.17 21.81 42.55
C ARG A 334 -10.03 23.11 41.75
N GLY A 335 -8.99 23.90 42.04
CA GLY A 335 -8.81 25.25 41.48
C GLY A 335 -8.79 25.22 39.94
N ARG A 336 -9.51 26.16 39.31
CA ARG A 336 -9.53 26.36 37.85
C ARG A 336 -8.11 26.63 37.33
N PRO A 337 -7.68 26.02 36.21
CA PRO A 337 -6.56 26.56 35.44
C PRO A 337 -6.89 27.98 34.98
N SER A 338 -5.93 28.90 34.98
CA SER A 338 -6.13 30.22 34.37
C SER A 338 -6.42 30.05 32.88
N SER A 339 -7.33 30.86 32.35
CA SER A 339 -7.81 30.83 30.96
C SER A 339 -6.78 31.34 29.94
N ASP A 340 -5.51 30.98 30.11
CA ASP A 340 -4.43 31.42 29.24
C ASP A 340 -4.36 30.52 28.00
N THR A 341 -4.48 31.12 26.82
CA THR A 341 -4.22 30.48 25.52
C THR A 341 -2.90 29.72 25.56
N ALA A 342 -2.91 28.42 25.26
CA ALA A 342 -1.71 27.57 25.30
C ALA A 342 -0.57 28.20 24.48
N LYS A 343 0.59 28.41 25.11
CA LYS A 343 1.75 29.01 24.45
C LYS A 343 2.35 28.01 23.46
N ILE A 344 2.70 28.47 22.26
CA ILE A 344 3.47 27.69 21.29
C ILE A 344 4.94 27.80 21.66
N VAL A 345 5.55 26.65 21.93
CA VAL A 345 6.98 26.55 22.19
C VAL A 345 7.69 26.06 20.93
N ASP A 346 8.50 26.94 20.35
CA ASP A 346 9.44 26.58 19.29
C ASP A 346 10.59 25.76 19.87
N VAL A 347 10.56 24.44 19.59
CA VAL A 347 11.56 23.48 20.10
C VAL A 347 12.91 23.64 19.41
N ASP A 348 12.95 24.29 18.23
CA ASP A 348 14.18 24.49 17.45
C ASP A 348 14.93 25.79 17.83
N LYS A 349 14.23 26.86 18.24
CA LYS A 349 14.87 28.14 18.64
C LYS A 349 15.67 28.11 19.94
N LYS A 350 15.51 27.10 20.80
CA LYS A 350 16.30 26.94 22.04
C LYS A 350 17.54 26.05 21.89
N LYS A 351 17.99 25.74 20.67
CA LYS A 351 19.27 25.05 20.40
C LYS A 351 20.54 25.86 20.71
N ASN A 352 20.43 27.09 21.22
CA ASN A 352 21.57 27.95 21.54
C ASN A 352 22.26 27.67 22.90
N SER A 353 21.97 26.56 23.60
CA SER A 353 22.83 26.07 24.67
C SER A 353 23.69 24.91 24.17
N ALA A 354 25.01 25.00 24.34
CA ALA A 354 26.05 24.10 23.84
C ALA A 354 26.03 22.65 24.40
N THR A 355 24.86 22.10 24.74
CA THR A 355 24.71 20.87 25.56
C THR A 355 23.54 19.96 25.14
N SER A 356 22.99 20.05 23.93
CA SER A 356 21.94 19.09 23.51
C SER A 356 22.55 17.74 23.11
N GLU A 357 22.51 16.77 24.02
CA GLU A 357 22.88 15.37 23.75
C GLU A 357 22.06 14.82 22.57
N SER A 358 22.75 14.29 21.54
CA SER A 358 22.11 13.73 20.35
C SER A 358 21.60 12.32 20.65
N ILE A 359 20.29 12.08 20.48
CA ILE A 359 19.66 10.77 20.71
C ILE A 359 19.89 9.86 19.50
N PRO A 360 20.70 8.79 19.61
CA PRO A 360 20.94 7.88 18.50
C PRO A 360 19.66 7.14 18.11
N SER A 361 19.26 7.16 16.84
CA SER A 361 18.11 6.36 16.38
C SER A 361 18.53 4.91 16.27
N ILE A 362 18.10 4.06 17.21
CA ILE A 362 18.37 2.61 17.21
C ILE A 362 17.25 1.79 16.54
N LEU A 363 16.01 2.25 16.67
CA LEU A 363 14.85 1.72 15.98
C LEU A 363 14.17 2.87 15.23
N LYS A 364 13.65 2.60 14.02
CA LYS A 364 12.73 3.53 13.37
C LYS A 364 11.31 3.20 13.82
N TRP A 365 10.82 3.95 14.79
CA TRP A 365 9.48 3.79 15.35
C TRP A 365 8.58 4.96 14.95
N THR A 366 7.36 4.66 14.54
CA THR A 366 6.36 5.67 14.21
C THR A 366 5.96 6.41 15.49
N GLY A 367 5.86 7.75 15.42
CA GLY A 367 5.52 8.58 16.59
C GLY A 367 6.70 8.96 17.49
N SER A 368 7.93 8.59 17.12
CA SER A 368 9.14 8.90 17.92
C SER A 368 9.28 10.38 18.30
N LYS A 369 9.35 10.64 19.62
CA LYS A 369 9.49 11.98 20.23
C LYS A 369 10.90 12.57 20.22
N ARG A 370 11.79 12.11 19.33
CA ARG A 370 13.21 12.54 19.34
C ARG A 370 13.40 14.06 19.20
N LYS A 371 12.49 14.77 18.53
CA LYS A 371 12.57 16.23 18.41
C LYS A 371 12.14 16.95 19.68
N GLN A 372 11.15 16.43 20.38
CA GLN A 372 10.56 17.01 21.60
C GLN A 372 11.26 16.53 22.89
N ALA A 373 11.99 15.41 22.83
CA ALA A 373 12.51 14.71 23.99
C ALA A 373 13.34 15.61 24.93
N ALA A 374 14.16 16.52 24.39
CA ALA A 374 14.94 17.44 25.21
C ALA A 374 14.07 18.42 26.01
N TYR A 375 12.96 18.87 25.43
CA TYR A 375 12.00 19.72 26.14
C TYR A 375 11.27 18.92 27.22
N ILE A 376 10.69 17.77 26.85
CA ILE A 376 9.91 16.94 27.78
C ILE A 376 10.78 16.48 28.96
N ALA A 377 12.01 16.01 28.69
CA ALA A 377 12.94 15.59 29.73
C ALA A 377 13.39 16.76 30.62
N ARG A 378 13.35 18.01 30.13
CA ARG A 378 13.65 19.19 30.97
C ARG A 378 12.59 19.38 32.06
N GLU A 379 11.33 19.11 31.74
CA GLU A 379 10.19 19.30 32.65
C GLU A 379 10.07 18.21 33.73
N ILE A 380 10.92 17.17 33.69
CA ILE A 380 11.07 16.19 34.78
C ILE A 380 11.51 16.92 36.05
N PRO A 381 10.70 16.91 37.14
CA PRO A 381 11.05 17.59 38.39
C PRO A 381 12.33 17.04 39.01
N GLU A 382 13.11 17.93 39.61
CA GLU A 382 14.25 17.54 40.42
C GLU A 382 13.81 16.67 41.61
N GLY A 383 14.61 15.65 41.95
CA GLY A 383 14.27 14.69 42.99
C GLY A 383 13.28 13.59 42.57
N THR A 384 12.93 13.48 41.29
CA THR A 384 12.15 12.33 40.78
C THR A 384 12.95 11.04 40.96
N GLU A 385 12.45 10.11 41.78
CA GLU A 385 13.13 8.84 42.07
C GLU A 385 12.82 7.76 41.03
N ARG A 386 11.54 7.63 40.64
CA ARG A 386 11.04 6.64 39.69
C ARG A 386 10.29 7.33 38.54
N TYR A 387 10.73 7.04 37.32
CA TYR A 387 10.13 7.51 36.07
C TYR A 387 9.53 6.33 35.31
N ILE A 388 8.31 6.47 34.82
CA ILE A 388 7.56 5.37 34.21
C ILE A 388 7.06 5.83 32.84
N GLU A 389 7.30 5.03 31.80
CA GLU A 389 6.84 5.28 30.44
C GLU A 389 6.02 4.05 29.97
N PRO A 390 4.68 4.06 30.15
CA PRO A 390 3.81 2.93 29.80
C PRO A 390 3.71 2.59 28.32
N PHE A 391 4.09 3.56 27.46
CA PHE A 391 4.07 3.49 26.00
C PHE A 391 5.48 3.79 25.47
N PHE A 392 6.43 2.92 25.75
CA PHE A 392 7.86 3.19 25.58
C PHE A 392 8.27 3.46 24.13
N GLY A 393 7.72 2.69 23.17
CA GLY A 393 8.00 2.86 21.75
C GLY A 393 9.51 2.95 21.44
N GLY A 394 9.93 4.14 20.99
CA GLY A 394 11.33 4.42 20.63
C GLY A 394 12.24 4.92 21.76
N GLY A 395 11.73 5.09 22.98
CA GLY A 395 12.50 5.41 24.19
C GLY A 395 13.18 6.79 24.21
N ALA A 396 12.82 7.70 23.31
CA ALA A 396 13.57 8.94 23.09
C ALA A 396 13.55 9.88 24.32
N VAL A 397 12.42 9.98 25.02
CA VAL A 397 12.29 10.80 26.23
C VAL A 397 13.04 10.15 27.38
N SER A 398 12.80 8.86 27.62
CA SER A 398 13.54 8.06 28.60
C SER A 398 15.06 8.13 28.44
N TYR A 399 15.60 8.16 27.21
CA TYR A 399 17.04 8.28 26.97
C TYR A 399 17.66 9.50 27.67
N LEU A 400 16.95 10.63 27.66
CA LEU A 400 17.38 11.85 28.33
C LEU A 400 16.94 11.88 29.81
N ALA A 401 15.82 11.25 30.16
CA ALA A 401 15.38 11.07 31.54
C ALA A 401 16.41 10.28 32.37
N ALA A 402 17.13 9.35 31.73
CA ALA A 402 18.18 8.54 32.35
C ALA A 402 19.32 9.38 32.95
N ASN A 403 19.51 10.62 32.50
CA ASN A 403 20.49 11.55 33.07
C ASN A 403 20.03 12.16 34.40
N LYS A 404 18.74 12.07 34.72
CA LYS A 404 18.11 12.74 35.87
C LYS A 404 17.54 11.77 36.91
N VAL A 405 17.17 10.56 36.49
CA VAL A 405 16.38 9.61 37.30
C VAL A 405 17.14 8.30 37.47
N LYS A 406 17.06 7.69 38.65
CA LYS A 406 17.81 6.46 38.99
C LYS A 406 17.04 5.18 38.70
N ASN A 407 15.73 5.23 38.54
CA ASN A 407 14.89 4.07 38.25
C ASN A 407 13.90 4.41 37.13
N ILE A 408 14.07 3.78 35.97
CA ILE A 408 13.18 3.97 34.82
C ILE A 408 12.43 2.67 34.56
N TRP A 409 11.11 2.71 34.59
CA TRP A 409 10.25 1.62 34.16
C TRP A 409 9.74 1.91 32.75
N ALA A 410 10.27 1.16 31.78
CA ALA A 410 9.90 1.23 30.37
C ALA A 410 8.95 0.08 30.03
N ASN A 411 7.72 0.39 29.65
CA ASN A 411 6.72 -0.62 29.29
C ASN A 411 6.18 -0.37 27.88
N ASP A 412 5.83 -1.44 27.17
CA ASP A 412 5.08 -1.35 25.92
C ASP A 412 4.26 -2.63 25.74
N LEU A 413 3.04 -2.50 25.23
CA LEU A 413 2.18 -3.67 24.95
C LEU A 413 2.81 -4.59 23.90
N TYR A 414 3.67 -4.05 23.02
CA TYR A 414 4.23 -4.85 21.93
C TYR A 414 5.47 -5.65 22.36
N LYS A 415 5.25 -6.92 22.72
CA LYS A 415 6.30 -7.83 23.20
C LYS A 415 7.59 -7.87 22.34
N PRO A 416 7.56 -8.00 21.00
CA PRO A 416 8.79 -8.00 20.19
C PRO A 416 9.62 -6.72 20.32
N LEU A 417 8.99 -5.58 20.57
CA LEU A 417 9.69 -4.33 20.83
C LEU A 417 10.40 -4.38 22.19
N ILE A 418 9.75 -4.92 23.22
CA ILE A 418 10.35 -5.07 24.54
C ILE A 418 11.49 -6.07 24.51
N GLU A 419 11.33 -7.22 23.84
CA GLU A 419 12.41 -8.19 23.64
C GLU A 419 13.63 -7.55 22.96
N PHE A 420 13.42 -6.69 21.96
CA PHE A 420 14.50 -5.93 21.33
C PHE A 420 15.25 -5.05 22.34
N TRP A 421 14.54 -4.29 23.17
CA TRP A 421 15.14 -3.41 24.18
C TRP A 421 15.85 -4.18 25.29
N GLU A 422 15.28 -5.31 25.73
CA GLU A 422 15.94 -6.23 26.65
C GLU A 422 17.25 -6.75 26.07
N MET A 423 17.29 -7.13 24.78
CA MET A 423 18.55 -7.54 24.14
C MET A 423 19.58 -6.40 24.08
N VAL A 424 19.17 -5.16 23.80
CA VAL A 424 20.09 -4.00 23.84
C VAL A 424 20.69 -3.83 25.24
N LYS A 425 19.91 -4.05 26.29
CA LYS A 425 20.37 -3.93 27.68
C LYS A 425 21.20 -5.13 28.14
N TYR A 426 20.71 -6.34 27.96
CA TYR A 426 21.24 -7.54 28.61
C TYR A 426 22.17 -8.36 27.72
N SER A 427 21.99 -8.32 26.39
CA SER A 427 22.73 -9.13 25.42
C SER A 427 23.13 -8.35 24.16
N PRO A 428 23.79 -7.18 24.27
CA PRO A 428 24.04 -6.30 23.11
C PRO A 428 24.87 -6.98 22.01
N ASN A 429 25.91 -7.73 22.39
CA ASN A 429 26.78 -8.44 21.45
C ASN A 429 26.02 -9.51 20.66
N GLU A 430 25.07 -10.20 21.29
CA GLU A 430 24.22 -11.19 20.63
C GLU A 430 23.33 -10.52 19.58
N LEU A 431 22.68 -9.40 19.94
CA LEU A 431 21.86 -8.61 19.02
C LEU A 431 22.68 -8.11 17.82
N ILE A 432 23.89 -7.60 18.06
CA ILE A 432 24.80 -7.12 17.02
C ILE A 432 25.18 -8.25 16.06
N ASN A 433 25.57 -9.42 16.59
CA ASN A 433 25.96 -10.58 15.80
C ASN A 433 24.80 -11.13 14.96
N LEU A 434 23.60 -11.21 15.56
CA LEU A 434 22.40 -11.64 14.85
C LEU A 434 22.03 -10.64 13.74
N TYR A 435 22.06 -9.33 14.02
CA TYR A 435 21.84 -8.32 12.98
C TYR A 435 22.87 -8.41 11.86
N LEU A 436 24.16 -8.58 12.17
CA LEU A 436 25.23 -8.77 11.19
C LEU A 436 24.98 -10.00 10.29
N LYS A 437 24.56 -11.12 10.88
CA LYS A 437 24.22 -12.33 10.14
C LYS A 437 23.07 -12.07 9.16
N GLU A 438 21.97 -11.51 9.62
CA GLU A 438 20.80 -11.21 8.77
C GLU A 438 21.15 -10.18 7.68
N TRP A 439 21.96 -9.19 8.02
CA TRP A 439 22.43 -8.18 7.07
C TRP A 439 23.30 -8.79 5.97
N THR A 440 24.20 -9.73 6.30
CA THR A 440 25.07 -10.42 5.35
C THR A 440 24.26 -11.30 4.40
N LEU A 441 23.34 -12.10 4.93
CA LEU A 441 22.46 -12.96 4.12
C LEU A 441 21.57 -12.12 3.18
N LEU A 442 21.15 -10.93 3.61
CA LEU A 442 20.48 -9.98 2.72
C LEU A 442 21.37 -9.49 1.58
N GLN A 443 22.69 -9.33 1.79
CA GLN A 443 23.59 -8.92 0.71
C GLN A 443 23.77 -10.03 -0.33
N GLU A 444 23.76 -11.29 0.11
CA GLU A 444 23.93 -12.47 -0.73
C GLU A 444 22.70 -12.74 -1.61
N ASP A 445 21.48 -12.61 -1.05
CA ASP A 445 20.22 -12.81 -1.76
C ASP A 445 19.34 -11.56 -1.70
N PHE A 446 19.81 -10.48 -2.31
CA PHE A 446 19.06 -9.24 -2.44
C PHE A 446 18.12 -9.28 -3.67
N PRO A 447 16.83 -8.95 -3.55
CA PRO A 447 16.11 -8.51 -2.35
C PRO A 447 15.31 -9.62 -1.64
N ASN A 448 15.45 -10.89 -2.07
CA ASN A 448 14.51 -11.94 -1.69
C ASN A 448 14.64 -12.33 -0.21
N TYR A 449 15.85 -12.31 0.35
CA TYR A 449 16.10 -12.69 1.74
C TYR A 449 15.31 -11.85 2.76
N PHE A 450 15.01 -10.59 2.43
CA PHE A 450 14.12 -9.76 3.26
C PHE A 450 12.76 -10.43 3.49
N TYR A 451 12.20 -11.07 2.46
CA TYR A 451 10.90 -11.73 2.56
C TYR A 451 10.99 -13.01 3.38
N THR A 452 12.15 -13.69 3.40
CA THR A 452 12.42 -14.80 4.34
C THR A 452 12.34 -14.32 5.78
N VAL A 453 13.04 -13.23 6.13
CA VAL A 453 12.99 -12.67 7.49
C VAL A 453 11.60 -12.16 7.84
N ARG A 454 10.90 -11.54 6.89
CA ARG A 454 9.52 -11.06 7.10
C ARG A 454 8.55 -12.21 7.37
N ASP A 455 8.66 -13.30 6.62
CA ASP A 455 7.80 -14.47 6.81
C ASP A 455 8.11 -15.18 8.14
N ARG A 456 9.39 -15.23 8.54
CA ARG A 456 9.81 -15.71 9.87
C ARG A 456 9.20 -14.85 10.98
N PHE A 457 9.30 -13.52 10.86
CA PHE A 457 8.72 -12.59 11.80
C PHE A 457 7.20 -12.72 11.93
N ASN A 458 6.48 -12.84 10.81
CA ASN A 458 5.02 -13.02 10.84
C ASN A 458 4.61 -14.36 11.45
N THR A 459 5.46 -15.38 11.36
CA THR A 459 5.20 -16.69 11.98
C THR A 459 5.51 -16.69 13.48
N ALA A 460 6.61 -16.05 13.88
CA ALA A 460 7.09 -15.98 15.25
C ALA A 460 7.74 -14.60 15.50
N PRO A 461 6.92 -13.58 15.86
CA PRO A 461 7.42 -12.22 16.07
C PRO A 461 8.48 -12.18 17.18
N ASN A 462 9.60 -11.49 16.91
CA ASN A 462 10.73 -11.39 17.84
C ASN A 462 11.51 -10.07 17.63
N GLY A 463 12.25 -9.65 18.65
CA GLY A 463 12.99 -8.37 18.62
C GLY A 463 14.10 -8.27 17.58
N VAL A 464 14.77 -9.37 17.25
CA VAL A 464 15.89 -9.40 16.28
C VAL A 464 15.37 -9.11 14.87
N ASP A 465 14.32 -9.82 14.47
CA ASP A 465 13.68 -9.64 13.18
C ASP A 465 13.05 -8.25 13.05
N LEU A 466 12.43 -7.75 14.13
CA LEU A 466 11.91 -6.39 14.17
C LEU A 466 13.02 -5.36 13.90
N ALA A 467 14.19 -5.51 14.55
CA ALA A 467 15.35 -4.65 14.34
C ALA A 467 15.82 -4.69 12.88
N PHE A 468 15.93 -5.88 12.28
CA PHE A 468 16.32 -6.04 10.89
C PHE A 468 15.30 -5.40 9.91
N LEU A 469 14.02 -5.72 10.09
CA LEU A 469 12.94 -5.28 9.19
C LEU A 469 12.77 -3.76 9.21
N THR A 470 12.80 -3.13 10.39
CA THR A 470 12.67 -1.65 10.51
C THR A 470 13.84 -0.89 9.87
N ARG A 471 14.99 -1.55 9.66
CA ARG A 471 16.15 -0.95 8.98
C ARG A 471 16.19 -1.18 7.48
N THR A 472 15.46 -2.15 6.98
CA THR A 472 15.53 -2.61 5.58
C THR A 472 14.25 -2.34 4.79
N CYS A 473 13.10 -2.18 5.45
CA CYS A 473 11.83 -1.87 4.78
C CYS A 473 11.74 -0.42 4.27
N VAL A 474 10.80 -0.18 3.35
CA VAL A 474 10.53 1.15 2.80
C VAL A 474 10.23 2.13 3.93
N ASN A 475 10.97 3.24 3.94
CA ASN A 475 10.96 4.30 4.95
C ASN A 475 11.31 3.88 6.39
N GLY A 476 11.46 2.59 6.68
CA GLY A 476 11.62 2.05 8.02
C GLY A 476 10.35 2.15 8.86
N ILE A 477 9.19 2.10 8.23
CA ILE A 477 7.88 2.19 8.89
C ILE A 477 7.38 0.79 9.20
N VAL A 478 7.01 0.55 10.45
CA VAL A 478 6.29 -0.66 10.86
C VAL A 478 4.84 -0.52 10.43
N ARG A 479 4.33 -1.50 9.67
CA ARG A 479 2.94 -1.55 9.21
C ARG A 479 2.44 -2.98 9.30
N PHE A 480 1.27 -3.16 9.90
CA PHE A 480 0.59 -4.44 10.01
C PHE A 480 -0.64 -4.46 9.10
N ASN A 481 -1.06 -5.64 8.61
CA ASN A 481 -2.36 -5.82 7.98
C ASN A 481 -3.43 -6.12 9.04
N LYS A 482 -4.68 -6.36 8.61
CA LYS A 482 -5.80 -6.70 9.51
C LYS A 482 -5.59 -8.02 10.25
N GLU A 483 -4.74 -8.89 9.70
CA GLU A 483 -4.38 -10.18 10.26
C GLU A 483 -3.23 -10.08 11.29
N GLY A 484 -2.65 -8.89 11.51
CA GLY A 484 -1.53 -8.66 12.43
C GLY A 484 -0.14 -8.92 11.85
N ASP A 485 -0.04 -9.27 10.57
CA ASP A 485 1.22 -9.54 9.88
C ASP A 485 1.92 -8.25 9.45
N PHE A 486 3.25 -8.19 9.63
CA PHE A 486 4.08 -7.15 9.05
C PHE A 486 3.99 -7.20 7.52
N ASN A 487 3.53 -6.11 6.91
CA ASN A 487 3.14 -6.08 5.50
C ASN A 487 3.90 -5.03 4.65
N ASN A 488 4.98 -4.46 5.17
CA ASN A 488 5.83 -3.54 4.40
C ASN A 488 6.77 -4.30 3.44
N SER A 489 7.24 -3.63 2.39
CA SER A 489 8.19 -4.16 1.40
C SER A 489 9.62 -3.69 1.68
N ILE A 490 10.60 -4.39 1.12
CA ILE A 490 12.01 -3.98 1.15
C ILE A 490 12.26 -2.67 0.40
N HIS A 491 13.19 -1.85 0.90
CA HIS A 491 13.69 -0.69 0.19
C HIS A 491 14.74 -1.09 -0.87
N LEU A 492 14.39 -1.04 -2.16
CA LEU A 492 15.23 -1.58 -3.25
C LEU A 492 16.60 -0.91 -3.43
N SER A 493 16.77 0.34 -3.01
CA SER A 493 18.05 1.07 -3.11
C SER A 493 18.83 1.24 -1.80
N ARG A 494 18.31 0.75 -0.66
CA ARG A 494 18.98 0.88 0.64
C ARG A 494 19.06 -0.49 1.29
N ARG A 495 20.29 -1.02 1.40
CA ARG A 495 20.55 -2.39 1.85
C ARG A 495 20.63 -2.53 3.37
N GLY A 496 19.80 -1.80 4.12
CA GLY A 496 19.86 -1.76 5.59
C GLY A 496 20.98 -0.87 6.15
N MET A 497 21.00 -0.72 7.48
CA MET A 497 22.08 -0.02 8.20
C MET A 497 23.34 -0.89 8.22
N LYS A 498 24.52 -0.30 7.95
CA LYS A 498 25.79 -1.03 8.06
C LYS A 498 25.96 -1.61 9.48
N PRO A 499 26.41 -2.85 9.65
CA PRO A 499 26.58 -3.47 10.97
C PRO A 499 27.42 -2.66 11.95
N SER A 500 28.53 -2.06 11.51
CA SER A 500 29.37 -1.20 12.36
C SER A 500 28.64 0.06 12.88
N ASN A 501 27.72 0.62 12.09
CA ASN A 501 26.90 1.74 12.54
C ASN A 501 25.82 1.26 13.53
N PHE A 502 25.28 0.06 13.32
CA PHE A 502 24.29 -0.52 14.22
C PHE A 502 24.91 -0.82 15.59
N GLU A 503 26.08 -1.47 15.61
CA GLU A 503 26.92 -1.71 16.79
C GLU A 503 27.18 -0.41 17.57
N SER A 504 27.73 0.62 16.91
CA SER A 504 28.00 1.90 17.59
C SER A 504 26.75 2.54 18.22
N ILE A 505 25.57 2.31 17.64
CA ILE A 505 24.31 2.82 18.21
C ILE A 505 23.85 1.93 19.37
N VAL A 506 23.93 0.60 19.24
CA VAL A 506 23.59 -0.37 20.29
C VAL A 506 24.44 -0.09 21.54
N ASP A 507 25.75 0.11 21.40
CA ASP A 507 26.65 0.39 22.52
C ASP A 507 26.26 1.67 23.28
N LYS A 508 25.92 2.74 22.55
CA LYS A 508 25.48 4.01 23.15
C LYS A 508 24.19 3.87 23.94
N TRP A 509 23.26 3.04 23.44
CA TRP A 509 22.03 2.74 24.17
C TRP A 509 22.28 1.82 25.35
N HIS A 510 23.07 0.77 25.17
CA HIS A 510 23.44 -0.16 26.24
C HIS A 510 23.97 0.59 27.48
N LEU A 511 24.89 1.54 27.30
CA LEU A 511 25.41 2.37 28.39
C LEU A 511 24.32 3.19 29.12
N LYS A 512 23.28 3.61 28.41
CA LYS A 512 22.18 4.40 28.97
C LYS A 512 21.10 3.58 29.64
N LEU A 513 20.92 2.31 29.24
CA LEU A 513 19.83 1.46 29.72
C LEU A 513 20.07 0.80 31.08
N GLN A 514 21.16 1.13 31.79
CA GLN A 514 21.56 0.43 33.00
C GLN A 514 20.54 0.55 34.15
N ASN A 515 19.86 1.69 34.24
CA ASN A 515 18.81 1.98 35.22
C ASN A 515 17.38 1.67 34.74
N PHE A 516 17.22 0.97 33.61
CA PHE A 516 15.90 0.67 33.04
C PHE A 516 15.37 -0.68 33.52
N HIS A 517 14.07 -0.79 33.71
CA HIS A 517 13.35 -2.04 33.90
C HIS A 517 12.31 -2.14 32.78
N PHE A 518 12.33 -3.26 32.05
CA PHE A 518 11.45 -3.48 30.91
C PHE A 518 10.33 -4.44 31.26
N THR A 519 9.11 -4.11 30.82
CA THR A 519 7.95 -5.01 30.91
C THR A 519 7.10 -4.91 29.65
N SER A 520 6.29 -5.94 29.40
CA SER A 520 5.27 -5.90 28.36
C SER A 520 3.91 -6.23 28.98
N LEU A 521 3.26 -5.19 29.50
CA LEU A 521 1.98 -5.24 30.21
C LEU A 521 1.00 -4.26 29.59
N ASP A 522 -0.30 -4.47 29.83
CA ASP A 522 -1.30 -3.45 29.55
C ASP A 522 -0.99 -2.18 30.38
N TYR A 523 -1.15 -1.01 29.76
CA TYR A 523 -0.80 0.24 30.42
C TYR A 523 -1.60 0.44 31.72
N LYS A 524 -2.84 -0.06 31.81
CA LYS A 524 -3.66 0.05 33.04
C LYS A 524 -3.03 -0.72 34.20
N GLU A 525 -2.44 -1.88 33.94
CA GLU A 525 -1.71 -2.66 34.95
C GLU A 525 -0.46 -1.92 35.45
N VAL A 526 0.24 -1.22 34.56
CA VAL A 526 1.38 -0.36 34.92
C VAL A 526 0.90 0.81 35.77
N LEU A 527 -0.15 1.51 35.33
CA LEU A 527 -0.71 2.67 36.02
C LEU A 527 -1.26 2.31 37.40
N ASP A 528 -1.80 1.12 37.60
CA ASP A 528 -2.31 0.71 38.89
C ASP A 528 -1.19 0.54 39.95
N GLN A 529 -0.02 0.07 39.53
CA GLN A 529 1.17 -0.12 40.38
C GLN A 529 1.93 1.17 40.72
N THR A 530 1.42 2.32 40.27
CA THR A 530 2.02 3.61 40.53
C THR A 530 1.66 4.13 41.92
N THR A 531 2.59 4.85 42.53
CA THR A 531 2.49 5.37 43.89
C THR A 531 2.88 6.83 43.93
N LYS A 532 2.47 7.51 45.01
CA LYS A 532 2.83 8.91 45.24
C LYS A 532 4.35 9.07 45.25
N GLY A 533 4.88 9.88 44.34
CA GLY A 533 6.32 10.09 44.14
C GLY A 533 6.77 9.73 42.72
N ASP A 534 6.01 8.91 42.02
CA ASP A 534 6.28 8.58 40.62
C ASP A 534 6.05 9.77 39.67
N LEU A 535 6.83 9.80 38.60
CA LEU A 535 6.55 10.58 37.41
C LEU A 535 6.25 9.66 36.24
N ILE A 536 5.11 9.87 35.58
CA ILE A 536 4.70 9.10 34.42
C ILE A 536 4.76 9.98 33.18
N TYR A 537 5.33 9.47 32.10
CA TYR A 537 5.21 10.06 30.77
C TYR A 537 4.38 9.16 29.86
N LEU A 538 3.33 9.74 29.28
CA LEU A 538 2.34 9.05 28.47
C LEU A 538 2.42 9.56 27.03
N ASP A 539 2.57 8.63 26.10
CA ASP A 539 2.54 8.87 24.65
C ASP A 539 1.73 7.75 23.96
N PRO A 540 0.42 7.66 24.24
CA PRO A 540 -0.41 6.56 23.74
C PRO A 540 -0.64 6.66 22.21
N PRO A 541 -1.07 5.57 21.56
CA PRO A 541 -1.48 5.62 20.16
C PRO A 541 -2.65 6.59 19.95
N TYR A 542 -2.56 7.44 18.92
CA TYR A 542 -3.55 8.49 18.62
C TYR A 542 -4.91 7.91 18.22
N ALA A 543 -6.00 8.59 18.61
CA ALA A 543 -7.38 8.18 18.34
C ALA A 543 -7.72 8.11 16.83
N GLY A 544 -6.95 8.79 15.97
CA GLY A 544 -7.12 8.80 14.51
C GLY A 544 -6.15 7.90 13.72
N SER A 545 -5.40 7.01 14.38
CA SER A 545 -4.27 6.28 13.77
C SER A 545 -4.54 4.81 13.40
N ALA A 546 -5.78 4.52 13.00
CA ALA A 546 -6.20 3.19 12.54
C ALA A 546 -5.15 2.54 11.60
N ASN A 547 -4.77 1.29 11.92
CA ASN A 547 -3.79 0.44 11.23
C ASN A 547 -2.28 0.70 11.49
N ARG A 548 -1.89 1.49 12.51
CA ARG A 548 -0.45 1.71 12.84
C ARG A 548 0.00 1.14 14.18
N TYR A 549 -0.94 0.85 15.07
CA TYR A 549 -0.70 0.24 16.39
C TYR A 549 -1.63 -0.97 16.54
N ILE A 550 -1.32 -1.86 17.49
CA ILE A 550 -1.99 -3.17 17.63
C ILE A 550 -3.39 -3.04 18.25
N ALA A 551 -3.64 -2.00 19.03
CA ALA A 551 -4.92 -1.69 19.63
C ALA A 551 -5.22 -0.19 19.51
N ASP A 552 -6.50 0.13 19.29
CA ASP A 552 -7.02 1.50 19.37
C ASP A 552 -7.18 1.90 20.86
N LEU A 553 -6.90 3.16 21.18
CA LEU A 553 -7.04 3.68 22.54
C LEU A 553 -8.52 4.01 22.84
N ASP A 554 -9.09 3.38 23.87
CA ASP A 554 -10.32 3.85 24.48
C ASP A 554 -10.02 5.13 25.30
N VAL A 555 -10.36 6.27 24.73
CA VAL A 555 -10.01 7.59 25.28
C VAL A 555 -10.76 7.89 26.59
N GLU A 556 -12.03 7.46 26.70
CA GLU A 556 -12.79 7.66 27.93
C GLU A 556 -12.19 6.85 29.08
N SER A 557 -11.90 5.57 28.83
CA SER A 557 -11.22 4.74 29.82
C SER A 557 -9.83 5.28 30.15
N PHE A 558 -9.10 5.84 29.19
CA PHE A 558 -7.78 6.42 29.43
C PHE A 558 -7.84 7.64 30.37
N PHE A 559 -8.82 8.53 30.18
CA PHE A 559 -9.00 9.68 31.06
C PHE A 559 -9.42 9.31 32.48
N LEU A 560 -10.20 8.23 32.65
CA LEU A 560 -10.49 7.68 33.98
C LEU A 560 -9.21 7.22 34.70
N GLU A 561 -8.25 6.63 33.97
CA GLU A 561 -6.95 6.28 34.57
C GLU A 561 -6.15 7.53 34.98
N LEU A 562 -6.17 8.62 34.19
CA LEU A 562 -5.54 9.88 34.56
C LEU A 562 -6.14 10.49 35.84
N ASP A 563 -7.45 10.42 36.03
CA ASP A 563 -8.08 10.90 37.27
C ASP A 563 -7.72 10.03 38.49
N LYS A 564 -7.59 8.72 38.30
CA LYS A 564 -7.07 7.83 39.36
C LYS A 564 -5.64 8.21 39.76
N LEU A 565 -4.78 8.52 38.79
CA LEU A 565 -3.42 9.02 39.07
C LEU A 565 -3.44 10.33 39.86
N ASN A 566 -4.32 11.27 39.49
CA ASN A 566 -4.53 12.52 40.22
C ASN A 566 -4.97 12.26 41.67
N SER A 567 -5.87 11.29 41.87
CA SER A 567 -6.35 10.90 43.19
C SER A 567 -5.28 10.21 44.04
N LYS A 568 -4.34 9.47 43.41
CA LYS A 568 -3.14 8.91 44.06
C LYS A 568 -2.05 9.97 44.33
N GLY A 569 -2.17 11.17 43.76
CA GLY A 569 -1.17 12.24 43.86
C GLY A 569 0.09 11.96 43.04
N VAL A 570 -0.04 11.18 41.97
CA VAL A 570 1.04 10.83 41.04
C VAL A 570 1.22 11.96 40.03
N LYS A 571 2.48 12.29 39.71
CA LYS A 571 2.78 13.29 38.69
C LYS A 571 2.76 12.65 37.31
N TRP A 572 2.14 13.30 36.33
CA TRP A 572 2.16 12.80 34.96
C TRP A 572 2.31 13.92 33.93
N MET A 573 2.87 13.53 32.78
CA MET A 573 2.97 14.32 31.56
C MET A 573 2.38 13.50 30.42
N LEU A 574 1.53 14.11 29.60
CA LEU A 574 0.85 13.45 28.48
C LEU A 574 1.13 14.22 27.19
N SER A 575 1.70 13.54 26.19
CA SER A 575 1.70 14.02 24.82
C SER A 575 0.45 13.47 24.12
N PHE A 576 -0.41 14.34 23.60
CA PHE A 576 -1.66 13.94 22.94
C PHE A 576 -2.01 14.84 21.75
N ASP A 577 -2.97 14.39 20.93
CA ASP A 577 -3.36 15.01 19.65
C ASP A 577 -3.42 16.54 19.71
N GLY A 578 -2.81 17.21 18.73
CA GLY A 578 -2.72 18.66 18.61
C GLY A 578 -3.23 19.17 17.27
N LYS A 579 -2.48 20.07 16.61
CA LYS A 579 -2.91 20.72 15.36
C LYS A 579 -2.05 20.30 14.17
N ARG A 580 -2.68 20.17 13.00
CA ARG A 580 -1.99 19.94 11.73
C ARG A 580 -2.47 20.94 10.68
N GLY A 581 -1.65 21.95 10.40
CA GLY A 581 -2.09 23.08 9.59
C GLY A 581 -3.34 23.73 10.21
N ASP A 582 -4.37 23.96 9.40
CA ASP A 582 -5.66 24.52 9.85
C ASP A 582 -6.61 23.46 10.43
N LYS A 583 -6.25 22.17 10.40
CA LYS A 583 -7.08 21.09 10.95
C LYS A 583 -6.81 20.93 12.44
N ASP A 584 -7.86 21.21 13.21
CA ASP A 584 -7.92 20.87 14.62
C ASP A 584 -8.16 19.35 14.75
N LEU A 585 -7.18 18.64 15.31
CA LEU A 585 -7.28 17.22 15.64
C LEU A 585 -7.39 17.02 17.15
N GLU A 586 -7.56 18.11 17.93
CA GLU A 586 -7.62 18.03 19.39
C GLU A 586 -8.79 17.15 19.82
N TYR A 587 -8.46 16.09 20.56
CA TYR A 587 -9.41 15.46 21.44
C TYR A 587 -9.41 16.26 22.76
N PRO A 588 -10.56 16.79 23.22
CA PRO A 588 -10.59 17.68 24.36
C PRO A 588 -10.28 16.92 25.66
N VAL A 589 -9.02 16.97 26.11
CA VAL A 589 -8.63 16.47 27.44
C VAL A 589 -9.36 17.29 28.52
N PRO A 590 -10.08 16.66 29.46
CA PRO A 590 -10.82 17.38 30.50
C PRO A 590 -9.93 18.32 31.31
N GLU A 591 -10.37 19.58 31.47
CA GLU A 591 -9.57 20.66 32.08
C GLU A 591 -9.26 20.44 33.57
N ASP A 592 -10.03 19.60 34.25
CA ASP A 592 -9.85 19.23 35.65
C ASP A 592 -8.75 18.18 35.86
N LEU A 593 -8.27 17.54 34.79
CA LEU A 593 -7.20 16.54 34.88
C LEU A 593 -5.81 17.17 34.93
N TYR A 594 -5.59 18.33 34.30
CA TYR A 594 -4.27 18.94 34.15
C TYR A 594 -4.21 20.34 34.77
N LYS A 595 -2.98 20.84 34.99
CA LYS A 595 -2.71 22.21 35.45
C LYS A 595 -2.09 23.07 34.36
N TYR A 596 -1.25 22.48 33.52
CA TYR A 596 -0.53 23.17 32.45
C TYR A 596 -0.71 22.44 31.12
N LYS A 597 -0.81 23.22 30.03
CA LYS A 597 -0.79 22.72 28.65
C LYS A 597 0.03 23.63 27.74
N GLU A 598 0.83 23.05 26.86
CA GLU A 598 1.74 23.77 25.96
C GLU A 598 1.84 23.05 24.60
N PHE A 599 1.92 23.81 23.50
CA PHE A 599 2.16 23.24 22.17
C PHE A 599 3.67 23.04 21.93
N LEU A 600 4.03 21.85 21.45
CA LEU A 600 5.38 21.49 21.01
C LEU A 600 5.40 21.29 19.49
N SER A 601 6.31 21.97 18.79
CA SER A 601 6.49 21.76 17.34
C SER A 601 7.16 20.41 17.04
N ASN A 602 6.51 19.59 16.21
CA ASN A 602 7.02 18.31 15.69
C ASN A 602 7.74 18.48 14.33
N GLY A 603 7.85 19.73 13.85
CA GLY A 603 8.34 20.07 12.52
C GLY A 603 7.41 19.60 11.40
N LYS A 604 7.95 19.44 10.19
CA LYS A 604 7.19 19.14 8.97
C LYS A 604 6.81 17.65 8.87
N SER A 605 5.57 17.35 8.47
CA SER A 605 5.07 15.98 8.27
C SER A 605 5.75 15.26 7.09
N THR A 606 6.50 14.19 7.38
CA THR A 606 7.13 13.33 6.36
C THR A 606 6.11 12.54 5.52
N LEU A 607 4.90 12.28 6.04
CA LEU A 607 3.87 11.52 5.34
C LEU A 607 3.23 12.36 4.21
N ASN A 608 2.94 13.64 4.45
CA ASN A 608 2.42 14.53 3.40
C ASN A 608 3.48 14.88 2.34
N GLN A 609 4.77 14.92 2.71
CA GLN A 609 5.85 15.14 1.75
C GLN A 609 5.93 14.03 0.69
N VAL A 610 5.54 12.81 1.03
CA VAL A 610 5.53 11.67 0.10
C VAL A 610 4.23 11.60 -0.70
N LEU A 611 3.13 12.14 -0.18
CA LEU A 611 1.80 11.93 -0.75
C LEU A 611 1.23 13.12 -1.51
N ASN A 612 1.43 14.41 -1.13
CA ASN A 612 0.75 15.56 -1.76
C ASN A 612 1.29 16.99 -1.40
N GLY A 613 2.60 17.23 -1.47
CA GLY A 613 3.15 18.58 -1.79
C GLY A 613 2.87 19.82 -0.92
N THR A 614 2.17 19.73 0.22
CA THR A 614 1.96 20.88 1.13
C THR A 614 2.69 20.71 2.46
N ASN A 615 3.51 21.72 2.80
CA ASN A 615 4.35 21.79 4.00
C ASN A 615 3.53 22.29 5.20
N GLU A 616 2.82 21.41 5.88
CA GLU A 616 2.09 21.77 7.11
C GLU A 616 2.92 21.46 8.35
N GLU A 617 2.99 22.42 9.26
CA GLU A 617 3.57 22.24 10.60
C GLU A 617 2.63 21.37 11.44
N VAL A 618 3.22 20.40 12.14
CA VAL A 618 2.51 19.54 13.09
C VAL A 618 2.85 20.01 14.49
N LEU A 619 1.84 20.47 15.23
CA LEU A 619 1.95 20.83 16.64
C LEU A 619 1.33 19.70 17.48
N GLU A 620 2.01 19.32 18.54
CA GLU A 620 1.56 18.32 19.49
C GLU A 620 1.38 18.96 20.87
N MET A 621 0.34 18.59 21.61
CA MET A 621 0.07 19.21 22.92
C MET A 621 0.70 18.38 24.04
N LEU A 622 1.41 19.05 24.94
CA LEU A 622 1.92 18.46 26.19
C LEU A 622 1.06 18.95 27.37
N TYR A 623 0.42 18.02 28.07
CA TYR A 623 -0.35 18.27 29.29
C TYR A 623 0.43 17.82 30.53
N ARG A 624 0.27 18.53 31.65
CA ARG A 624 0.92 18.21 32.94
C ARG A 624 0.00 18.51 34.11
N ASN A 625 -0.02 17.65 35.12
CA ASN A 625 -0.86 17.82 36.32
C ASN A 625 -0.16 18.48 37.52
N PHE A 626 1.13 18.81 37.42
CA PHE A 626 1.93 19.32 38.54
C PHE A 626 2.36 20.76 38.37
#